data_AF-A0A813QJK0-F1
#
_entry.id   AF-A0A813QJK0-F1
#
_cell.length_a   1.000
_cell.length_b   1.000
_cell.length_c   1.000
_cell.angle_alpha   90.00
_cell.angle_beta   90.00
_cell.angle_gamma   90.00
#
_symmetry.space_group_name_H-M   'P 1'
#
loop_
_entity.id
_entity.type
_entity.pdbx_description
1 polymer ?
#
loop_
_entity_poly.entity_id
_entity_poly.type
_entity_poly.pdbx_seq_one_letter_code
_entity_poly.pdbx_strand_id
1 'polypeptide(L)'
;MNERIGQVTVELRIVFLKIGEIDTLKEQFQAEAFIQARWSDPALKGTDIDNFDANKFWNPLLYVDNSVGDLKNDVWHKVVYDGMDTPMIYEMRKIKGIFLENLELNDFPVDVQDLTITISTTRTVNEVLLIADTNQLSAINTHTFIDQQEWRLHEHVETSTKLLLSPFSPSQNQHPAFSATCRAARRPGYFYWNVYFLIFFITVMAFTTFSVTYNLPQNRLQLSFTLLLTAVTFKWVVVRCLPTISYLTTLDKYVLLSMVMLCVVCAWHALIAVCPPDTAPYWDNIALISLAIIYVLFHIIFFFWMYFVTYRRRRIMTRKDRDYIRNRLERLSTSGYHSVNELDKYGSSIATTVLRKTTNSKHEHRSSNSSDCTLRKNSFEQNHSIVTNQHFIEQHQPKVSVRHTSIVNPFNIRHFNHNNYNGQQLLLTSGDIEAMTMKQFRMGSLGY
;
A
#
# COMPACT_ATOMS: atom_id res chain seq x y z
N MET A 1 -14.43 28.40 -36.18
CA MET A 1 -13.65 28.33 -34.93
C MET A 1 -12.33 29.03 -35.23
N ASN A 2 -12.07 30.21 -34.67
CA ASN A 2 -10.89 31.00 -35.04
C ASN A 2 -9.62 30.28 -34.53
N GLU A 3 -8.79 29.80 -35.46
CA GLU A 3 -7.44 29.32 -35.15
C GLU A 3 -6.62 30.49 -34.58
N ARG A 4 -6.16 30.34 -33.34
CA ARG A 4 -5.22 31.28 -32.73
C ARG A 4 -3.82 31.00 -33.26
N ILE A 5 -3.13 32.05 -33.69
CA ILE A 5 -1.77 31.99 -34.27
C ILE A 5 -0.69 31.92 -33.16
N GLY A 6 -1.01 31.40 -31.96
CA GLY A 6 -0.08 31.40 -30.83
C GLY A 6 -0.37 30.28 -29.83
N GLN A 7 0.71 29.80 -29.21
CA GLN A 7 0.66 28.79 -28.17
C GLN A 7 0.03 29.39 -26.89
N VAL A 8 -1.03 28.77 -26.39
CA VAL A 8 -1.69 29.16 -25.14
C VAL A 8 -1.07 28.40 -23.98
N THR A 9 -0.55 29.12 -22.99
CA THR A 9 -0.07 28.52 -21.75
C THR A 9 -1.25 28.25 -20.81
N VAL A 10 -1.41 26.98 -20.43
CA VAL A 10 -2.42 26.54 -19.47
C VAL A 10 -1.68 26.06 -18.22
N GLU A 11 -1.96 26.70 -17.10
CA GLU A 11 -1.38 26.32 -15.83
C GLU A 11 -2.30 25.37 -15.08
N LEU A 12 -1.73 24.27 -14.59
CA LEU A 12 -2.46 23.17 -13.98
C LEU A 12 -2.07 22.98 -12.53
N ARG A 13 -3.10 22.72 -11.73
CA ARG A 13 -2.99 22.30 -10.34
C ARG A 13 -3.85 21.07 -10.12
N ILE A 14 -3.28 20.05 -9.47
CA ILE A 14 -4.00 18.83 -9.10
C ILE A 14 -3.96 18.68 -7.59
N VAL A 15 -5.13 18.52 -6.98
CA VAL A 15 -5.29 18.25 -5.55
C VAL A 15 -5.95 16.89 -5.36
N PHE A 16 -5.21 15.94 -4.79
CA PHE A 16 -5.77 14.64 -4.41
C PHE A 16 -6.66 14.84 -3.18
N LEU A 17 -7.98 14.74 -3.35
CA LEU A 17 -8.96 14.93 -2.28
C LEU A 17 -9.11 13.68 -1.42
N LYS A 18 -9.12 12.52 -2.07
CA LYS A 18 -9.24 11.22 -1.41
C LYS A 18 -8.55 10.17 -2.26
N ILE A 19 -7.74 9.34 -1.62
CA ILE A 19 -7.22 8.11 -2.22
C ILE A 19 -7.97 6.95 -1.59
N GLY A 20 -8.50 6.08 -2.43
CA GLY A 20 -9.22 4.87 -2.05
C GLY A 20 -8.29 3.66 -2.04
N GLU A 21 -8.83 2.55 -2.52
CA GLU A 21 -8.12 1.27 -2.53
C GLU A 21 -6.99 1.26 -3.58
N ILE A 22 -5.84 0.69 -3.22
CA ILE A 22 -4.72 0.42 -4.13
C ILE A 22 -4.66 -1.08 -4.42
N ASP A 23 -5.14 -1.48 -5.60
CA ASP A 23 -5.16 -2.89 -6.02
C ASP A 23 -3.82 -3.25 -6.68
N THR A 24 -2.98 -3.98 -5.95
CA THR A 24 -1.66 -4.41 -6.45
C THR A 24 -1.75 -5.47 -7.55
N LEU A 25 -2.82 -6.27 -7.59
CA LEU A 25 -2.98 -7.34 -8.58
C LEU A 25 -3.44 -6.80 -9.93
N LYS A 26 -4.30 -5.78 -9.92
CA LYS A 26 -4.83 -5.14 -11.13
C LYS A 26 -4.06 -3.89 -11.57
N GLU A 27 -3.00 -3.52 -10.84
CA GLU A 27 -2.17 -2.34 -11.16
C GLU A 27 -3.02 -1.07 -11.33
N GLN A 28 -3.94 -0.86 -10.38
CA GLN A 28 -4.89 0.25 -10.41
C GLN A 28 -5.13 0.81 -9.01
N PHE A 29 -5.51 2.08 -8.94
CA PHE A 29 -5.91 2.72 -7.68
C PHE A 29 -7.16 3.57 -7.86
N GLN A 30 -7.97 3.67 -6.81
CA GLN A 30 -9.13 4.56 -6.79
C GLN A 30 -8.73 5.93 -6.24
N ALA A 31 -9.15 7.00 -6.89
CA ALA A 31 -8.98 8.34 -6.32
C ALA A 31 -10.12 9.31 -6.68
N GLU A 32 -10.25 10.32 -5.83
CA GLU A 32 -11.01 11.53 -6.07
C GLU A 32 -10.03 12.69 -6.07
N ALA A 33 -9.98 13.43 -7.18
CA ALA A 33 -9.05 14.54 -7.36
C ALA A 33 -9.79 15.77 -7.86
N PHE A 34 -9.26 16.92 -7.46
CA PHE A 34 -9.67 18.23 -7.92
C PHE A 34 -8.60 18.78 -8.85
N ILE A 35 -8.98 19.11 -10.07
CA ILE A 35 -8.11 19.66 -11.10
C ILE A 35 -8.54 21.10 -11.31
N GLN A 36 -7.58 22.01 -11.34
CA GLN A 36 -7.78 23.40 -11.71
C GLN A 36 -6.85 23.72 -12.88
N ALA A 37 -7.43 24.18 -13.97
CA ALA A 37 -6.73 24.72 -15.11
C ALA A 37 -7.00 26.23 -15.19
N ARG A 38 -5.96 27.01 -15.46
CA ARG A 38 -6.11 28.45 -15.70
C ARG A 38 -5.37 28.89 -16.95
N TRP A 39 -6.00 29.76 -17.72
CA TRP A 39 -5.39 30.38 -18.90
C TRP A 39 -5.96 31.78 -19.13
N SER A 40 -5.19 32.62 -19.81
CA SER A 40 -5.62 33.95 -20.22
C SER A 40 -6.25 33.91 -21.60
N ASP A 41 -7.33 34.66 -21.77
CA ASP A 41 -8.01 34.79 -23.05
C ASP A 41 -8.35 36.26 -23.35
N PRO A 42 -7.59 36.92 -24.24
CA PRO A 42 -7.87 38.30 -24.64
C PRO A 42 -9.24 38.54 -25.31
N ALA A 43 -9.90 37.51 -25.85
CA ALA A 43 -11.18 37.64 -26.55
C ALA A 43 -12.36 37.89 -25.61
N LEU A 44 -12.16 37.69 -24.29
CA LEU A 44 -13.17 37.92 -23.25
C LEU A 44 -13.15 39.36 -22.70
N LYS A 45 -12.29 40.24 -23.23
CA LYS A 45 -12.29 41.65 -22.84
C LYS A 45 -13.64 42.30 -23.16
N GLY A 46 -14.31 42.83 -22.14
CA GLY A 46 -15.57 43.58 -22.29
C GLY A 46 -16.82 42.72 -22.47
N THR A 47 -16.73 41.40 -22.29
CA THR A 47 -17.89 40.51 -22.28
C THR A 47 -18.45 40.33 -20.87
N ASP A 48 -19.76 40.06 -20.76
CA ASP A 48 -20.40 39.78 -19.48
C ASP A 48 -19.83 38.49 -18.87
N ILE A 49 -19.33 38.62 -17.64
CA ILE A 49 -18.49 37.64 -16.94
C ILE A 49 -19.35 36.51 -16.37
N ASP A 50 -20.59 36.84 -15.99
CA ASP A 50 -21.48 35.94 -15.27
C ASP A 50 -22.11 34.87 -16.17
N ASN A 51 -22.10 35.07 -17.50
CA ASN A 51 -22.66 34.15 -18.50
C ASN A 51 -21.58 33.56 -19.42
N PHE A 52 -20.46 33.11 -18.86
CA PHE A 52 -19.42 32.43 -19.64
C PHE A 52 -19.91 31.10 -20.22
N ASP A 53 -19.91 30.99 -21.55
CA ASP A 53 -20.24 29.77 -22.28
C ASP A 53 -18.97 29.13 -22.88
N ALA A 54 -18.53 28.02 -22.28
CA ALA A 54 -17.31 27.30 -22.68
C ALA A 54 -17.34 26.80 -24.13
N ASN A 55 -18.52 26.68 -24.77
CA ASN A 55 -18.63 26.26 -26.17
C ASN A 55 -18.38 27.41 -27.16
N LYS A 56 -18.56 28.66 -26.73
CA LYS A 56 -18.36 29.85 -27.58
C LYS A 56 -16.91 30.32 -27.59
N PHE A 57 -16.20 30.14 -26.47
CA PHE A 57 -14.83 30.58 -26.28
C PHE A 57 -13.82 29.46 -26.52
N TRP A 58 -12.54 29.84 -26.58
CA TRP A 58 -11.47 28.86 -26.74
C TRP A 58 -11.38 27.96 -25.51
N ASN A 59 -11.27 26.65 -25.74
CA ASN A 59 -11.21 25.63 -24.69
C ASN A 59 -9.97 24.73 -24.90
N PRO A 60 -9.15 24.48 -23.87
CA PRO A 60 -7.98 23.62 -23.94
C PRO A 60 -8.32 22.13 -24.13
N LEU A 61 -9.59 21.71 -24.05
CA LEU A 61 -10.07 20.34 -24.28
C LEU A 61 -9.26 19.28 -23.50
N LEU A 62 -9.07 19.55 -22.20
CA LEU A 62 -8.32 18.64 -21.34
C LEU A 62 -9.08 17.32 -21.16
N TYR A 63 -8.36 16.21 -21.00
CA TYR A 63 -8.91 14.91 -20.63
C TYR A 63 -7.92 14.17 -19.70
N VAL A 64 -8.40 13.17 -18.98
CA VAL A 64 -7.54 12.33 -18.12
C VAL A 64 -7.11 11.11 -18.92
N ASP A 65 -5.81 10.90 -19.04
CA ASP A 65 -5.23 9.90 -19.93
C ASP A 65 -5.26 8.49 -19.31
N ASN A 66 -4.90 8.38 -18.03
CA ASN A 66 -4.73 7.10 -17.34
C ASN A 66 -5.99 6.63 -16.55
N SER A 67 -7.18 7.05 -16.95
CA SER A 67 -8.44 6.60 -16.32
C SER A 67 -8.94 5.27 -16.89
N VAL A 68 -9.49 4.41 -16.04
CA VAL A 68 -10.18 3.16 -16.45
C VAL A 68 -11.68 3.34 -16.42
N GLY A 69 -12.32 3.05 -17.55
CA GLY A 69 -13.78 3.12 -17.67
C GLY A 69 -14.32 4.55 -17.55
N ASP A 70 -15.57 4.67 -17.11
CA ASP A 70 -16.24 5.97 -17.03
C ASP A 70 -15.85 6.73 -15.77
N LEU A 71 -15.22 7.88 -15.97
CA LEU A 71 -14.86 8.81 -14.91
C LEU A 71 -16.06 9.70 -14.56
N LYS A 72 -16.44 9.74 -13.28
CA LYS A 72 -17.39 10.77 -12.83
C LYS A 72 -16.66 12.11 -12.85
N ASN A 73 -17.04 12.99 -13.77
CA ASN A 73 -16.42 14.29 -13.98
C ASN A 73 -17.47 15.39 -13.86
N ASP A 74 -17.24 16.33 -12.94
CA ASP A 74 -18.05 17.54 -12.77
C ASP A 74 -17.17 18.75 -13.10
N VAL A 75 -17.57 19.53 -14.10
CA VAL A 75 -16.77 20.62 -14.67
C VAL A 75 -17.52 21.93 -14.54
N TRP A 76 -16.89 22.94 -13.95
CA TRP A 76 -17.43 24.29 -13.87
C TRP A 76 -16.34 25.33 -14.12
N HIS A 77 -16.76 26.51 -14.54
CA HIS A 77 -15.87 27.58 -14.96
C HIS A 77 -16.08 28.81 -14.09
N LYS A 78 -15.01 29.58 -13.88
CA LYS A 78 -15.05 30.89 -13.23
C LYS A 78 -14.12 31.83 -13.97
N VAL A 79 -14.59 33.03 -14.30
CA VAL A 79 -13.76 34.05 -14.94
C VAL A 79 -13.40 35.11 -13.88
N VAL A 80 -12.14 35.50 -13.81
CA VAL A 80 -11.62 36.48 -12.85
C VAL A 80 -10.82 37.55 -13.57
N TYR A 81 -11.08 38.80 -13.21
CA TYR A 81 -10.27 39.95 -13.62
C TYR A 81 -9.27 40.26 -12.52
N ASP A 82 -8.00 39.93 -12.73
CA ASP A 82 -6.94 40.06 -11.73
C ASP A 82 -6.21 41.41 -11.81
N GLY A 83 -6.92 42.49 -12.16
CA GLY A 83 -6.34 43.82 -12.38
C GLY A 83 -5.38 43.95 -13.58
N MET A 84 -4.98 42.83 -14.19
CA MET A 84 -4.34 42.78 -15.50
C MET A 84 -5.39 42.93 -16.61
N ASP A 85 -4.99 43.59 -17.70
CA ASP A 85 -5.86 43.93 -18.83
C ASP A 85 -6.55 42.69 -19.47
N THR A 86 -5.96 41.50 -19.35
CA THR A 86 -6.53 40.25 -19.86
C THR A 86 -7.27 39.43 -18.78
N PRO A 87 -8.53 39.03 -19.01
CA PRO A 87 -9.25 38.16 -18.08
C PRO A 87 -8.64 36.75 -18.02
N MET A 88 -8.66 36.16 -16.81
CA MET A 88 -8.21 34.80 -16.54
C MET A 88 -9.41 33.87 -16.36
N ILE A 89 -9.41 32.76 -17.10
CA ILE A 89 -10.43 31.71 -16.98
C ILE A 89 -9.88 30.63 -16.06
N TYR A 90 -10.71 30.19 -15.11
CA TYR A 90 -10.48 29.05 -14.26
C TYR A 90 -11.46 27.95 -14.64
N GLU A 91 -10.95 26.83 -15.14
CA GLU A 91 -11.70 25.60 -15.30
C GLU A 91 -11.40 24.68 -14.13
N MET A 92 -12.45 24.28 -13.44
CA MET A 92 -12.35 23.44 -12.26
C MET A 92 -13.07 22.13 -12.55
N ARG A 93 -12.37 21.03 -12.29
CA ARG A 93 -12.90 19.68 -12.52
C ARG A 93 -12.77 18.87 -11.25
N LYS A 94 -13.87 18.25 -10.87
CA LYS A 94 -13.89 17.25 -9.81
C LYS A 94 -14.03 15.88 -10.45
N ILE A 95 -12.98 15.07 -10.32
CA ILE A 95 -12.94 13.73 -10.90
C ILE A 95 -12.98 12.67 -9.81
N LYS A 96 -13.71 11.59 -10.07
CA LYS A 96 -13.76 10.39 -9.22
C LYS A 96 -13.80 9.15 -10.09
N GLY A 97 -12.83 8.26 -9.91
CA GLY A 97 -12.76 7.01 -10.66
C GLY A 97 -11.55 6.15 -10.30
N ILE A 98 -11.22 5.26 -11.22
CA ILE A 98 -10.10 4.31 -11.13
C ILE A 98 -9.03 4.75 -12.13
N PHE A 99 -7.78 4.70 -11.72
CA PHE A 99 -6.62 5.08 -12.52
C PHE A 99 -5.66 3.90 -12.65
N LEU A 100 -5.07 3.73 -13.83
CA LEU A 100 -4.01 2.75 -14.06
C LEU A 100 -2.68 3.32 -13.62
N GLU A 101 -1.90 2.47 -12.96
CA GLU A 101 -0.54 2.77 -12.55
C GLU A 101 0.29 1.49 -12.55
N ASN A 102 1.44 1.52 -13.22
CA ASN A 102 2.34 0.37 -13.21
C ASN A 102 3.11 0.33 -11.88
N LEU A 103 2.96 -0.74 -11.13
CA LEU A 103 3.55 -0.86 -9.79
C LEU A 103 4.92 -1.55 -9.85
N GLU A 104 5.97 -0.87 -9.40
CA GLU A 104 7.30 -1.48 -9.36
C GLU A 104 7.52 -2.27 -8.07
N LEU A 105 7.46 -3.59 -8.15
CA LEU A 105 7.45 -4.50 -7.00
C LEU A 105 8.83 -5.12 -6.69
N ASN A 106 9.91 -4.63 -7.31
CA ASN A 106 11.28 -5.13 -7.09
C ASN A 106 11.68 -5.16 -5.60
N ASP A 107 11.30 -4.11 -4.88
CA ASP A 107 11.61 -3.90 -3.46
C ASP A 107 10.50 -4.40 -2.52
N PHE A 108 9.52 -5.15 -3.02
CA PHE A 108 8.44 -5.70 -2.21
C PHE A 108 8.98 -6.56 -1.05
N PRO A 109 8.51 -6.37 0.20
CA PRO A 109 7.34 -5.58 0.64
C PRO A 109 7.66 -4.18 1.18
N VAL A 110 8.91 -3.71 1.02
CA VAL A 110 9.35 -2.38 1.47
C VAL A 110 9.31 -1.35 0.34
N ASP A 111 8.53 -1.63 -0.69
CA ASP A 111 8.33 -0.80 -1.86
C ASP A 111 7.66 0.55 -1.53
N VAL A 112 7.86 1.50 -2.43
CA VAL A 112 7.18 2.80 -2.48
C VAL A 112 6.66 2.97 -3.90
N GLN A 113 5.36 3.15 -4.02
CA GLN A 113 4.65 3.26 -5.28
C GLN A 113 4.32 4.71 -5.60
N ASP A 114 4.36 5.03 -6.89
CA ASP A 114 4.15 6.35 -7.43
C ASP A 114 2.76 6.37 -8.09
N LEU A 115 1.76 6.97 -7.44
CA LEU A 115 0.38 7.03 -7.93
C LEU A 115 0.18 8.33 -8.70
N THR A 116 0.02 8.23 -10.01
CA THR A 116 0.01 9.36 -10.92
C THR A 116 -1.37 9.60 -11.51
N ILE A 117 -1.76 10.86 -11.64
CA ILE A 117 -2.88 11.28 -12.49
C ILE A 117 -2.30 12.12 -13.62
N THR A 118 -2.56 11.70 -14.85
CA THR A 118 -2.05 12.38 -16.06
C THR A 118 -3.18 13.06 -16.79
N ILE A 119 -3.04 14.37 -16.97
CA ILE A 119 -3.93 15.21 -17.76
C ILE A 119 -3.26 15.47 -19.11
N SER A 120 -4.00 15.25 -20.18
CA SER A 120 -3.57 15.55 -21.55
C SER A 120 -4.61 16.44 -22.23
N THR A 121 -4.32 16.89 -23.44
CA THR A 121 -5.21 17.69 -24.29
C THR A 121 -5.29 17.09 -25.68
N THR A 122 -6.46 17.23 -26.33
CA THR A 122 -6.62 16.88 -27.75
C THR A 122 -5.90 17.86 -28.69
N ARG A 123 -5.49 19.01 -28.17
CA ARG A 123 -4.71 20.04 -28.89
C ARG A 123 -3.25 19.64 -29.03
N THR A 124 -2.59 20.17 -30.05
CA THR A 124 -1.17 19.87 -30.29
C THR A 124 -0.24 20.73 -29.43
N VAL A 125 1.01 20.32 -29.27
CA VAL A 125 2.06 21.11 -28.58
C VAL A 125 2.25 22.52 -29.15
N ASN A 126 1.92 22.76 -30.41
CA ASN A 126 2.04 24.10 -31.02
C ASN A 126 0.91 25.04 -30.56
N GLU A 127 -0.25 24.48 -30.18
CA GLU A 127 -1.41 25.25 -29.74
C GLU A 127 -1.45 25.45 -28.23
N VAL A 128 -0.99 24.46 -27.46
CA VAL A 128 -1.11 24.46 -25.99
C VAL A 128 0.20 24.07 -25.34
N LEU A 129 0.55 24.78 -24.26
CA LEU A 129 1.61 24.40 -23.34
C LEU A 129 1.01 24.17 -21.95
N LEU A 130 1.19 22.95 -21.42
CA LEU A 130 0.77 22.62 -20.06
C LEU A 130 1.93 22.83 -19.08
N ILE A 131 1.73 23.66 -18.06
CA ILE A 131 2.72 23.90 -17.00
C ILE A 131 2.09 23.77 -15.61
N ALA A 132 2.92 23.55 -14.59
CA ALA A 132 2.45 23.57 -13.20
C ALA A 132 2.12 25.01 -12.77
N ASP A 133 1.02 25.20 -12.05
CA ASP A 133 0.70 26.49 -11.41
C ASP A 133 1.77 26.84 -10.37
N THR A 134 2.43 27.98 -10.57
CA THR A 134 3.51 28.47 -9.69
C THR A 134 2.99 29.04 -8.38
N ASN A 135 1.78 29.59 -8.40
CA ASN A 135 1.16 30.28 -7.27
C ASN A 135 0.45 29.29 -6.36
N GLN A 136 -0.28 28.32 -6.96
CA GLN A 136 -1.02 27.31 -6.23
C GLN A 136 -0.49 25.91 -6.53
N LEU A 137 0.33 25.39 -5.62
CA LEU A 137 0.92 24.06 -5.78
C LEU A 137 -0.12 22.95 -5.76
N SER A 138 0.17 21.89 -6.51
CA SER A 138 -0.48 20.59 -6.37
C SER A 138 -0.29 20.06 -4.95
N ALA A 139 -1.33 19.44 -4.40
CA ALA A 139 -1.36 19.04 -3.00
C ALA A 139 -2.13 17.74 -2.81
N ILE A 140 -2.03 17.17 -1.62
CA ILE A 140 -2.72 15.94 -1.25
C ILE A 140 -3.34 16.07 0.13
N ASN A 141 -4.59 15.61 0.26
CA ASN A 141 -5.23 15.45 1.55
C ASN A 141 -4.95 14.04 2.08
N THR A 142 -4.11 13.95 3.10
CA THR A 142 -3.72 12.67 3.69
C THR A 142 -4.72 12.13 4.71
N HIS A 143 -5.63 12.97 5.24
CA HIS A 143 -6.55 12.59 6.31
C HIS A 143 -7.69 11.68 5.84
N THR A 144 -8.04 11.73 4.57
CA THR A 144 -9.17 11.01 3.96
C THR A 144 -8.76 9.68 3.33
N PHE A 145 -7.50 9.27 3.48
CA PHE A 145 -6.97 8.04 2.89
C PHE A 145 -7.61 6.80 3.52
N ILE A 146 -8.14 5.89 2.69
CA ILE A 146 -8.83 4.67 3.16
C ILE A 146 -7.81 3.62 3.62
N ASP A 147 -6.79 3.31 2.80
CA ASP A 147 -5.88 2.18 3.04
C ASP A 147 -4.71 2.48 3.99
N GLN A 148 -4.93 3.28 5.04
CA GLN A 148 -3.88 3.68 5.99
C GLN A 148 -3.24 2.51 6.76
N GLN A 149 -3.93 1.35 6.82
CA GLN A 149 -3.46 0.14 7.51
C GLN A 149 -2.43 -0.63 6.70
N GLU A 150 -2.51 -0.59 5.37
CA GLU A 150 -1.56 -1.25 4.48
C GLU A 150 -0.52 -0.26 3.95
N TRP A 151 -0.91 1.00 3.72
CA TRP A 151 -0.08 1.99 3.07
C TRP A 151 0.14 3.21 3.97
N ARG A 152 1.23 3.92 3.69
CA ARG A 152 1.54 5.23 4.26
C ARG A 152 1.73 6.21 3.13
N LEU A 153 0.84 7.18 3.05
CA LEU A 153 0.89 8.25 2.06
C LEU A 153 1.92 9.31 2.44
N HIS A 154 2.67 9.78 1.45
CA HIS A 154 3.58 10.90 1.56
C HIS A 154 2.86 12.22 1.29
N GLU A 155 3.28 13.30 1.96
CA GLU A 155 2.60 14.61 1.86
C GLU A 155 3.05 15.43 0.65
N HIS A 156 4.20 15.09 0.07
CA HIS A 156 4.71 15.75 -1.12
C HIS A 156 4.03 15.20 -2.38
N VAL A 157 3.69 16.11 -3.29
CA VAL A 157 3.22 15.80 -4.64
C VAL A 157 4.27 16.32 -5.62
N GLU A 158 4.73 15.46 -6.52
CA GLU A 158 5.65 15.86 -7.59
C GLU A 158 4.87 16.06 -8.87
N THR A 159 5.18 17.13 -9.59
CA THR A 159 4.58 17.42 -10.89
C THR A 159 5.63 17.23 -11.98
N SER A 160 5.24 16.65 -13.10
CA SER A 160 6.09 16.48 -14.27
C SER A 160 5.30 16.73 -15.54
N THR A 161 5.96 17.27 -16.55
CA THR A 161 5.39 17.44 -17.89
C THR A 161 6.03 16.43 -18.83
N LYS A 162 5.22 15.82 -19.69
CA LYS A 162 5.63 14.83 -20.68
C LYS A 162 4.97 15.18 -22.02
N LEU A 163 5.52 14.64 -23.11
CA LEU A 163 4.91 14.72 -24.43
C LEU A 163 4.36 13.33 -24.77
N LEU A 164 3.07 13.26 -25.07
CA LEU A 164 2.42 12.05 -25.55
C LEU A 164 2.41 12.07 -27.07
N LEU A 165 2.88 10.96 -27.66
CA LEU A 165 2.75 10.73 -29.09
C LEU A 165 1.40 10.09 -29.35
N SER A 166 0.64 10.60 -30.30
CA SER A 166 -0.56 9.92 -30.79
C SER A 166 -0.14 8.83 -31.79
N PRO A 167 -0.19 7.53 -31.44
CA PRO A 167 0.25 6.46 -32.34
C PRO A 167 -0.69 6.29 -33.54
N PHE A 168 -1.91 6.85 -33.46
CA PHE A 168 -2.94 6.73 -34.49
C PHE A 168 -2.99 7.93 -35.45
N SER A 169 -2.17 8.96 -35.24
CA SER A 169 -2.11 10.11 -36.13
C SER A 169 -1.01 9.91 -37.18
N PRO A 170 -1.33 9.98 -38.50
CA PRO A 170 -0.34 9.82 -39.56
C PRO A 170 0.77 10.90 -39.52
N SER A 171 0.52 12.04 -38.87
CA SER A 171 1.49 13.12 -38.70
C SER A 171 2.31 13.04 -37.40
N GLN A 172 2.17 11.99 -36.59
CA GLN A 172 2.82 11.85 -35.27
C GLN A 172 2.66 13.10 -34.40
N ASN A 173 1.46 13.70 -34.40
CA ASN A 173 1.22 14.89 -33.59
C ASN A 173 1.51 14.62 -32.12
N GLN A 174 2.30 15.51 -31.52
CA GLN A 174 2.65 15.49 -30.11
C GLN A 174 1.61 16.28 -29.33
N HIS A 175 1.17 15.71 -28.21
CA HIS A 175 0.23 16.30 -27.29
C HIS A 175 0.93 16.53 -25.95
N PRO A 176 0.86 17.73 -25.35
CA PRO A 176 1.43 17.97 -24.04
C PRO A 176 0.62 17.25 -22.98
N ALA A 177 1.31 16.65 -22.01
CA ALA A 177 0.72 15.99 -20.86
C ALA A 177 1.34 16.50 -19.56
N PHE A 178 0.50 16.63 -18.54
CA PHE A 178 0.85 17.04 -17.21
C PHE A 178 0.49 15.96 -16.22
N SER A 179 1.48 15.45 -15.49
CA SER A 179 1.33 14.37 -14.53
C SER A 179 1.59 14.89 -13.12
N ALA A 180 0.63 14.69 -12.21
CA ALA A 180 0.86 14.85 -10.78
C ALA A 180 0.97 13.48 -10.13
N THR A 181 2.05 13.26 -9.38
CA THR A 181 2.38 11.98 -8.75
C THR A 181 2.41 12.15 -7.25
N CYS A 182 1.59 11.36 -6.55
CA CYS A 182 1.66 11.20 -5.10
C CYS A 182 2.31 9.86 -4.76
N ARG A 183 3.01 9.76 -3.62
CA ARG A 183 3.79 8.55 -3.28
C ARG A 183 3.17 7.81 -2.10
N ALA A 184 3.02 6.50 -2.22
CA ALA A 184 2.50 5.62 -1.17
C ALA A 184 3.52 4.53 -0.81
N ALA A 185 3.90 4.43 0.47
CA ALA A 185 4.83 3.43 0.97
C ALA A 185 4.09 2.30 1.68
N ARG A 186 4.31 1.04 1.29
CA ARG A 186 3.65 -0.12 1.92
C ARG A 186 4.06 -0.30 3.39
N ARG A 187 3.27 -0.95 4.22
CA ARG A 187 3.64 -1.31 5.59
C ARG A 187 4.12 -2.77 5.61
N PRO A 188 5.43 -3.02 5.74
CA PRO A 188 6.00 -4.37 5.56
C PRO A 188 5.77 -5.29 6.76
N GLY A 189 5.19 -4.80 7.87
CA GLY A 189 5.11 -5.52 9.15
C GLY A 189 4.42 -6.89 9.04
N TYR A 190 3.35 -6.99 8.26
CA TYR A 190 2.66 -8.26 7.98
C TYR A 190 3.60 -9.29 7.36
N PHE A 191 4.35 -8.89 6.32
CA PHE A 191 5.27 -9.79 5.61
C PHE A 191 6.47 -10.19 6.46
N TYR A 192 6.95 -9.32 7.35
CA TYR A 192 8.03 -9.70 8.27
C TYR A 192 7.62 -10.84 9.21
N TRP A 193 6.47 -10.71 9.87
CA TRP A 193 6.00 -11.71 10.83
C TRP A 193 5.44 -12.97 10.18
N ASN A 194 4.68 -12.83 9.09
CA ASN A 194 3.98 -13.97 8.50
C ASN A 194 4.77 -14.63 7.38
N VAL A 195 5.81 -13.99 6.83
CA VAL A 195 6.58 -14.57 5.72
C VAL A 195 8.04 -14.78 6.08
N TYR A 196 8.77 -13.70 6.36
CA TYR A 196 10.21 -13.80 6.66
C TYR A 196 10.49 -14.65 7.90
N PHE A 197 9.73 -14.42 8.97
CA PHE A 197 9.86 -15.17 10.22
C PHE A 197 9.50 -16.65 10.03
N LEU A 198 8.38 -16.96 9.35
CA LEU A 198 7.98 -18.37 9.15
C LEU A 198 9.01 -19.17 8.34
N ILE A 199 9.51 -18.64 7.22
CA ILE A 199 10.50 -19.35 6.42
C ILE A 199 11.86 -19.46 7.14
N PHE A 200 12.20 -18.49 8.00
CA PHE A 200 13.35 -18.59 8.90
C PHE A 200 13.21 -19.77 9.87
N PHE A 201 12.04 -20.01 10.47
CA PHE A 201 11.84 -21.20 11.31
C PHE A 201 11.92 -22.50 10.53
N ILE A 202 11.30 -22.57 9.36
CA ILE A 202 11.35 -23.77 8.50
C ILE A 202 12.80 -24.14 8.17
N THR A 203 13.64 -23.15 7.87
CA THR A 203 15.05 -23.36 7.54
C THR A 203 15.90 -23.67 8.76
N VAL A 204 15.66 -23.03 9.92
CA VAL A 204 16.34 -23.41 11.17
C VAL A 204 16.01 -24.84 11.59
N MET A 205 14.76 -25.27 11.40
CA MET A 205 14.34 -26.65 11.68
C MET A 205 15.10 -27.67 10.83
N ALA A 206 15.62 -27.29 9.67
CA ALA A 206 16.45 -28.19 8.85
C ALA A 206 17.72 -28.64 9.59
N PHE A 207 18.28 -27.83 10.50
CA PHE A 207 19.45 -28.24 11.28
C PHE A 207 19.13 -29.32 12.32
N THR A 208 17.87 -29.47 12.72
CA THR A 208 17.46 -30.55 13.64
C THR A 208 17.63 -31.95 13.01
N THR A 209 17.64 -32.03 11.68
CA THR A 209 17.86 -33.29 10.95
C THR A 209 19.23 -33.91 11.22
N PHE A 210 20.24 -33.10 11.56
CA PHE A 210 21.58 -33.58 11.95
C PHE A 210 21.59 -34.29 13.31
N SER A 211 20.55 -34.11 14.14
CA SER A 211 20.40 -34.83 15.41
C SER A 211 20.09 -36.32 15.21
N VAL A 212 19.45 -36.68 14.10
CA VAL A 212 19.20 -38.09 13.74
C VAL A 212 20.52 -38.73 13.35
N THR A 213 20.79 -39.98 13.71
CA THR A 213 22.05 -40.67 13.36
C THR A 213 22.21 -40.89 11.86
N TYR A 214 23.44 -40.81 11.35
CA TYR A 214 23.76 -41.01 9.92
C TYR A 214 23.54 -42.45 9.42
N ASN A 215 23.44 -43.41 10.35
CA ASN A 215 23.15 -44.82 10.05
C ASN A 215 21.73 -45.04 9.49
N LEU A 216 20.84 -44.06 9.61
CA LEU A 216 19.45 -44.12 9.16
C LEU A 216 19.18 -43.00 8.13
N PRO A 217 19.79 -43.06 6.94
CA PRO A 217 19.66 -41.99 5.93
C PRO A 217 18.21 -41.80 5.46
N GLN A 218 17.40 -42.86 5.48
CA GLN A 218 15.97 -42.80 5.15
C GLN A 218 15.22 -41.77 6.02
N ASN A 219 15.48 -41.74 7.33
CA ASN A 219 14.80 -40.83 8.26
C ASN A 219 15.24 -39.38 8.03
N ARG A 220 16.54 -39.15 7.78
CA ARG A 220 17.09 -37.81 7.50
C ARG A 220 16.53 -37.24 6.18
N LEU A 221 16.47 -38.05 5.13
CA LEU A 221 15.92 -37.66 3.83
C LEU A 221 14.43 -37.39 3.92
N GLN A 222 13.67 -38.21 4.64
CA GLN A 222 12.24 -37.99 4.85
C GLN A 222 11.96 -36.63 5.53
N LEU A 223 12.70 -36.29 6.58
CA LEU A 223 12.57 -34.97 7.24
C LEU A 223 12.96 -33.82 6.31
N SER A 224 14.04 -33.97 5.54
CA SER A 224 14.52 -32.96 4.60
C SER A 224 13.52 -32.70 3.46
N PHE A 225 12.96 -33.75 2.86
CA PHE A 225 11.92 -33.62 1.84
C PHE A 225 10.63 -33.01 2.39
N THR A 226 10.27 -33.33 3.64
CA THR A 226 9.10 -32.73 4.29
C THR A 226 9.27 -31.22 4.46
N LEU A 227 10.45 -30.77 4.91
CA LEU A 227 10.76 -29.34 5.02
C LEU A 227 10.82 -28.64 3.65
N LEU A 228 11.39 -29.31 2.64
CA LEU A 228 11.42 -28.77 1.27
C LEU A 228 10.00 -28.60 0.70
N LEU A 229 9.14 -29.61 0.85
CA LEU A 229 7.74 -29.54 0.43
C LEU A 229 6.97 -28.44 1.18
N THR A 230 7.26 -28.28 2.47
CA THR A 230 6.68 -27.21 3.30
C THR A 230 7.08 -25.84 2.75
N ALA A 231 8.36 -25.63 2.45
CA ALA A 231 8.85 -24.38 1.86
C ALA A 231 8.22 -24.12 0.48
N VAL A 232 8.13 -25.12 -0.39
CA VAL A 232 7.51 -25.00 -1.73
C VAL A 232 6.04 -24.62 -1.61
N THR A 233 5.30 -25.29 -0.73
CA THR A 233 3.89 -24.97 -0.46
C THR A 233 3.73 -23.55 0.05
N PHE A 234 4.62 -23.12 0.95
CA PHE A 234 4.61 -21.76 1.48
C PHE A 234 4.86 -20.71 0.39
N LYS A 235 5.78 -20.96 -0.55
CA LYS A 235 6.00 -20.08 -1.71
C LYS A 235 4.76 -19.93 -2.57
N TRP A 236 4.02 -21.01 -2.81
CA TRP A 236 2.77 -20.95 -3.57
C TRP A 236 1.74 -20.02 -2.92
N VAL A 237 1.68 -19.99 -1.59
CA VAL A 237 0.80 -19.05 -0.85
C VAL A 237 1.26 -17.61 -1.05
N VAL A 238 2.56 -17.35 -0.91
CA VAL A 238 3.15 -16.01 -1.08
C VAL A 238 2.91 -15.43 -2.48
N VAL A 239 3.04 -16.25 -3.52
CA VAL A 239 2.86 -15.82 -4.92
C VAL A 239 1.44 -15.31 -5.19
N ARG A 240 0.44 -15.74 -4.42
CA ARG A 240 -0.95 -15.25 -4.57
C ARG A 240 -1.13 -13.80 -4.13
N CYS A 241 -0.19 -13.24 -3.38
CA CYS A 241 -0.22 -11.85 -2.92
C CYS A 241 0.32 -10.86 -3.97
N LEU A 242 0.88 -11.35 -5.08
CA LEU A 242 1.55 -10.52 -6.08
C LEU A 242 1.01 -10.84 -7.48
N PRO A 243 0.94 -9.85 -8.39
CA PRO A 243 0.67 -10.11 -9.80
C PRO A 243 1.79 -10.96 -10.42
N THR A 244 1.49 -11.63 -11.52
CA THR A 244 2.47 -12.45 -12.25
C THR A 244 3.47 -11.56 -12.98
N ILE A 245 4.58 -11.27 -12.32
CA ILE A 245 5.68 -10.45 -12.82
C ILE A 245 6.84 -11.31 -13.32
N SER A 246 7.56 -10.83 -14.34
CA SER A 246 8.69 -11.56 -14.95
C SER A 246 9.99 -11.51 -14.13
N TYR A 247 10.06 -10.62 -13.14
CA TYR A 247 11.27 -10.40 -12.33
C TYR A 247 11.05 -10.84 -10.88
N LEU A 248 12.16 -11.03 -10.17
CA LEU A 248 12.15 -11.57 -8.81
C LEU A 248 12.12 -10.46 -7.76
N THR A 249 11.10 -10.47 -6.90
CA THR A 249 11.01 -9.52 -5.78
C THR A 249 12.06 -9.80 -4.70
N THR A 250 12.30 -8.82 -3.83
CA THR A 250 13.16 -8.98 -2.65
C THR A 250 12.69 -10.12 -1.74
N LEU A 251 11.38 -10.24 -1.55
CA LEU A 251 10.79 -11.34 -0.80
C LEU A 251 11.02 -12.70 -1.48
N ASP A 252 10.79 -12.79 -2.79
CA ASP A 252 10.98 -14.04 -3.52
C ASP A 252 12.45 -14.49 -3.53
N LYS A 253 13.41 -13.54 -3.61
CA LYS A 253 14.85 -13.82 -3.48
C LYS A 253 15.15 -14.55 -2.17
N TYR A 254 14.58 -14.08 -1.06
CA TYR A 254 14.79 -14.69 0.25
C TYR A 254 14.17 -16.09 0.35
N VAL A 255 12.94 -16.27 -0.12
CA VAL A 255 12.25 -17.56 -0.12
C VAL A 255 12.98 -18.57 -1.01
N LEU A 256 13.39 -18.18 -2.22
CA LEU A 256 14.14 -19.04 -3.13
C LEU A 256 15.52 -19.43 -2.57
N LEU A 257 16.26 -18.48 -2.00
CA LEU A 257 17.58 -18.78 -1.44
C LEU A 257 17.48 -19.67 -0.22
N SER A 258 16.43 -19.50 0.60
CA SER A 258 16.08 -20.41 1.69
C SER A 258 15.78 -21.83 1.20
N MET A 259 15.06 -21.97 0.08
CA MET A 259 14.82 -23.28 -0.56
C MET A 259 16.11 -23.91 -1.09
N VAL A 260 16.98 -23.12 -1.71
CA VAL A 260 18.29 -23.61 -2.18
C VAL A 260 19.09 -24.16 -1.00
N MET A 261 19.09 -23.49 0.15
CA MET A 261 19.73 -24.00 1.37
C MET A 261 19.13 -25.33 1.83
N LEU A 262 17.80 -25.50 1.80
CA LEU A 262 17.15 -26.78 2.11
C LEU A 262 17.56 -27.88 1.13
N CYS A 263 17.69 -27.57 -0.16
CA CYS A 263 18.19 -28.51 -1.17
C CYS A 263 19.64 -28.91 -0.89
N VAL A 264 20.51 -27.98 -0.47
CA VAL A 264 21.90 -28.28 -0.11
C VAL A 264 21.96 -29.20 1.11
N VAL A 265 21.15 -28.95 2.15
CA VAL A 265 21.05 -29.84 3.32
C VAL A 265 20.56 -31.24 2.91
N CYS A 266 19.54 -31.31 2.04
CA CYS A 266 19.03 -32.57 1.53
C CYS A 266 20.09 -33.34 0.71
N ALA A 267 20.83 -32.65 -0.16
CA ALA A 267 21.91 -33.23 -0.93
C ALA A 267 23.05 -33.74 -0.04
N TRP A 268 23.38 -33.02 1.04
CA TRP A 268 24.36 -33.47 2.03
C TRP A 268 23.92 -34.78 2.71
N HIS A 269 22.66 -34.87 3.14
CA HIS A 269 22.11 -36.09 3.75
C HIS A 269 22.08 -37.29 2.79
N ALA A 270 21.96 -37.05 1.49
CA ALA A 270 22.12 -38.10 0.49
C ALA A 270 23.59 -38.50 0.31
N LEU A 271 24.52 -37.55 0.33
CA LEU A 271 25.96 -37.79 0.15
C LEU A 271 26.57 -38.57 1.32
N ILE A 272 26.21 -38.22 2.56
CA ILE A 272 26.74 -38.89 3.77
C ILE A 272 26.36 -40.38 3.82
N ALA A 273 25.26 -40.77 3.17
CA ALA A 273 24.82 -42.16 3.07
C ALA A 273 25.77 -43.03 2.22
N VAL A 274 26.59 -42.42 1.36
CA VAL A 274 27.56 -43.10 0.49
C VAL A 274 28.96 -43.14 1.12
N CYS A 275 29.24 -42.29 2.10
CA CYS A 275 30.55 -42.20 2.75
C CYS A 275 30.85 -43.42 3.66
N PRO A 276 32.12 -43.84 3.78
CA PRO A 276 32.51 -44.91 4.70
C PRO A 276 32.13 -44.59 6.16
N PRO A 277 31.55 -45.56 6.90
CA PRO A 277 30.99 -45.32 8.24
C PRO A 277 32.03 -44.81 9.26
N ASP A 278 33.29 -45.22 9.12
CA ASP A 278 34.37 -44.83 10.04
C ASP A 278 34.70 -43.32 9.97
N THR A 279 34.47 -42.70 8.81
CA THR A 279 34.77 -41.27 8.58
C THR A 279 33.52 -40.39 8.60
N ALA A 280 32.33 -40.98 8.45
CA ALA A 280 31.04 -40.29 8.42
C ALA A 280 30.81 -39.30 9.58
N PRO A 281 31.04 -39.63 10.88
CA PRO A 281 30.75 -38.71 11.96
C PRO A 281 31.63 -37.45 11.94
N TYR A 282 32.88 -37.58 11.47
CA TYR A 282 33.79 -36.46 11.33
C TYR A 282 33.29 -35.48 10.25
N TRP A 283 32.94 -36.00 9.08
CA TRP A 283 32.42 -35.19 7.97
C TRP A 283 31.06 -34.56 8.28
N ASP A 284 30.17 -35.27 8.97
CA ASP A 284 28.84 -34.78 9.32
C ASP A 284 28.90 -33.59 10.29
N ASN A 285 29.81 -33.63 11.28
CA ASN A 285 30.05 -32.51 12.20
C ASN A 285 30.63 -31.29 11.47
N ILE A 286 31.57 -31.49 10.55
CA ILE A 286 32.14 -30.40 9.74
C ILE A 286 31.05 -29.77 8.86
N ALA A 287 30.21 -30.58 8.23
CA ALA A 287 29.10 -30.09 7.42
C ALA A 287 28.09 -29.29 8.24
N LEU A 288 27.71 -29.76 9.42
CA LEU A 288 26.83 -29.02 10.33
C LEU A 288 27.40 -27.63 10.66
N ILE A 289 28.67 -27.57 11.10
CA ILE A 289 29.32 -26.30 11.47
C ILE A 289 29.43 -25.38 10.26
N SER A 290 29.89 -25.90 9.12
CA SER A 290 30.06 -25.10 7.89
C SER A 290 28.72 -24.57 7.35
N LEU A 291 27.68 -25.40 7.29
CA LEU A 291 26.35 -24.99 6.84
C LEU A 291 25.70 -23.99 7.81
N ALA A 292 25.90 -24.15 9.12
CA ALA A 292 25.42 -23.18 10.12
C ALA A 292 26.12 -21.83 9.97
N ILE A 293 27.44 -21.81 9.76
CA ILE A 293 28.20 -20.57 9.51
C ILE A 293 27.72 -19.90 8.21
N ILE A 294 27.60 -20.66 7.12
CA ILE A 294 27.10 -20.14 5.83
C ILE A 294 25.70 -19.56 6.01
N TYR A 295 24.83 -20.22 6.75
CA TYR A 295 23.47 -19.77 7.01
C TYR A 295 23.43 -18.45 7.82
N VAL A 296 24.24 -18.34 8.87
CA VAL A 296 24.35 -17.11 9.66
C VAL A 296 24.91 -15.97 8.82
N LEU A 297 25.97 -16.22 8.04
CA LEU A 297 26.54 -15.23 7.11
C LEU A 297 25.53 -14.77 6.06
N PHE A 298 24.78 -15.71 5.48
CA PHE A 298 23.70 -15.42 4.55
C PHE A 298 22.68 -14.44 5.15
N HIS A 299 22.23 -14.69 6.39
CA HIS A 299 21.29 -13.80 7.08
C HIS A 299 21.89 -12.42 7.35
N ILE A 300 23.14 -12.35 7.83
CA ILE A 300 23.82 -11.08 8.09
C ILE A 300 23.93 -10.25 6.81
N ILE A 301 24.37 -10.86 5.71
CA ILE A 301 24.48 -10.21 4.40
C ILE A 301 23.09 -9.75 3.92
N PHE A 302 22.07 -10.60 4.06
CA PHE A 302 20.71 -10.27 3.65
C PHE A 302 20.12 -9.12 4.45
N PHE A 303 20.29 -9.10 5.77
CA PHE A 303 19.84 -7.99 6.62
C PHE A 303 20.56 -6.69 6.30
N PHE A 304 21.88 -6.74 6.09
CA PHE A 304 22.66 -5.59 5.67
C PHE A 304 22.16 -5.06 4.32
N TRP A 305 22.00 -5.95 3.33
CA TRP A 305 21.48 -5.59 2.01
C TRP A 305 20.08 -4.98 2.09
N MET A 306 19.17 -5.56 2.86
CA MET A 306 17.84 -4.99 3.11
C MET A 306 17.93 -3.57 3.69
N TYR A 307 18.74 -3.38 4.73
CA TYR A 307 18.85 -2.11 5.44
C TYR A 307 19.46 -1.00 4.58
N PHE A 308 20.49 -1.30 3.78
CA PHE A 308 21.20 -0.30 3.00
C PHE A 308 20.58 -0.05 1.62
N VAL A 309 20.16 -1.11 0.93
CA VAL A 309 19.68 -1.03 -0.46
C VAL A 309 18.18 -0.86 -0.47
N THR A 310 17.43 -1.83 0.06
CA THR A 310 15.97 -1.87 -0.10
C THR A 310 15.28 -0.75 0.68
N TYR A 311 15.79 -0.38 1.85
CA TYR A 311 15.29 0.77 2.63
C TYR A 311 15.72 2.15 2.11
N ARG A 312 16.59 2.22 1.09
CA ARG A 312 17.11 3.49 0.56
C ARG A 312 16.00 4.38 0.02
N ARG A 313 15.08 3.84 -0.80
CA ARG A 313 13.97 4.60 -1.42
C ARG A 313 13.09 5.27 -0.35
N ARG A 314 12.73 4.55 0.71
CA ARG A 314 11.95 5.09 1.84
C ARG A 314 12.64 6.25 2.57
N ARG A 315 13.94 6.15 2.79
CA ARG A 315 14.72 7.23 3.44
C ARG A 315 14.75 8.48 2.58
N ILE A 316 14.87 8.31 1.26
CA ILE A 316 14.84 9.42 0.30
C ILE A 316 13.46 10.10 0.34
N MET A 317 12.36 9.34 0.32
CA MET A 317 11.02 9.94 0.38
C MET A 317 10.74 10.66 1.70
N THR A 318 11.24 10.14 2.82
CA THR A 318 11.14 10.82 4.11
C THR A 318 11.93 12.14 4.13
N ARG A 319 13.02 12.24 3.36
CA ARG A 319 13.75 13.52 3.19
C ARG A 319 12.92 14.50 2.37
N LYS A 320 12.37 14.06 1.23
CA LYS A 320 11.50 14.87 0.37
C LYS A 320 10.27 15.42 1.10
N ASP A 321 9.61 14.62 1.95
CA ASP A 321 8.52 15.12 2.81
C ASP A 321 8.96 16.30 3.68
N ARG A 322 10.15 16.20 4.30
CA ARG A 322 10.66 17.26 5.17
C ARG A 322 10.97 18.53 4.38
N ASP A 323 11.54 18.38 3.19
CA ASP A 323 11.85 19.52 2.33
C ASP A 323 10.57 20.17 1.79
N TYR A 324 9.56 19.38 1.43
CA TYR A 324 8.24 19.87 1.03
C TYR A 324 7.56 20.67 2.16
N ILE A 325 7.53 20.12 3.38
CA ILE A 325 6.97 20.82 4.55
C ILE A 325 7.73 22.12 4.81
N ARG A 326 9.08 22.09 4.72
CA ARG A 326 9.91 23.30 4.87
C ARG A 326 9.53 24.37 3.85
N ASN A 327 9.53 24.03 2.56
CA ASN A 327 9.20 24.96 1.48
C ASN A 327 7.78 25.52 1.61
N ARG A 328 6.82 24.70 2.07
CA ARG A 328 5.45 25.15 2.34
C ARG A 328 5.40 26.17 3.48
N LEU A 329 6.12 25.93 4.58
CA LEU A 329 6.22 26.86 5.70
C LEU A 329 6.90 28.17 5.30
N GLU A 330 7.97 28.10 4.49
CA GLU A 330 8.65 29.29 3.97
C GLU A 330 7.70 30.14 3.12
N ARG A 331 6.94 29.54 2.18
CA ARG A 331 5.95 30.26 1.37
C ARG A 331 4.86 30.93 2.22
N LEU A 332 4.40 30.25 3.28
CA LEU A 332 3.44 30.84 4.22
C LEU A 332 4.05 32.03 4.97
N SER A 333 5.33 31.94 5.35
CA SER A 333 6.03 33.04 6.02
C SER A 333 6.26 34.25 5.11
N THR A 334 6.58 34.02 3.82
CA THR A 334 6.82 35.09 2.84
C THR A 334 5.53 35.75 2.37
N SER A 335 4.40 35.04 2.37
CA SER A 335 3.10 35.57 1.92
C SER A 335 2.40 36.47 2.96
N GLY A 336 3.00 36.67 4.14
CA GLY A 336 2.59 37.70 5.11
C GLY A 336 1.80 37.18 6.32
N TYR A 337 2.28 37.61 7.49
CA TYR A 337 1.65 37.54 8.81
C TYR A 337 0.11 37.74 8.78
N HIS A 338 -0.66 36.67 9.05
CA HIS A 338 -1.94 36.70 9.79
C HIS A 338 -2.43 35.26 10.06
N SER A 339 -1.69 34.50 10.87
CA SER A 339 -2.20 33.33 11.62
C SER A 339 -1.10 32.80 12.54
N VAL A 340 -0.92 33.44 13.69
CA VAL A 340 -0.09 32.89 14.77
C VAL A 340 -0.73 31.61 15.35
N ASN A 341 -1.96 31.27 14.96
CA ASN A 341 -2.69 30.10 15.45
C ASN A 341 -2.47 28.80 14.64
N GLU A 342 -2.01 28.85 13.38
CA GLU A 342 -1.70 27.63 12.61
C GLU A 342 -0.25 27.14 12.80
N LEU A 343 0.69 28.05 13.07
CA LEU A 343 2.09 27.70 13.36
C LEU A 343 2.22 26.89 14.66
N ASP A 344 1.43 27.19 15.69
CA ASP A 344 1.45 26.44 16.95
C ASP A 344 0.84 25.02 16.83
N LYS A 345 -0.15 24.83 15.95
CA LYS A 345 -0.78 23.53 15.74
C LYS A 345 0.14 22.54 15.01
N TYR A 346 0.96 23.03 14.08
CA TYR A 346 1.94 22.22 13.35
C TYR A 346 3.32 22.16 14.04
N GLY A 347 3.74 23.23 14.72
CA GLY A 347 4.95 23.25 15.54
C GLY A 347 4.88 22.24 16.70
N SER A 348 3.71 22.12 17.34
CA SER A 348 3.45 21.10 18.36
C SER A 348 3.46 19.68 17.79
N SER A 349 2.91 19.46 16.59
CA SER A 349 2.92 18.13 15.93
C SER A 349 4.33 17.70 15.49
N ILE A 350 5.15 18.63 14.99
CA ILE A 350 6.55 18.36 14.64
C ILE A 350 7.40 18.17 15.89
N ALA A 351 7.25 19.01 16.93
CA ALA A 351 7.93 18.83 18.20
C ALA A 351 7.55 17.49 18.85
N THR A 352 6.27 17.10 18.82
CA THR A 352 5.79 15.82 19.36
C THR A 352 6.25 14.64 18.50
N THR A 353 6.33 14.76 17.18
CA THR A 353 6.83 13.69 16.29
C THR A 353 8.35 13.53 16.36
N VAL A 354 9.09 14.63 16.56
CA VAL A 354 10.54 14.63 16.78
C VAL A 354 10.88 14.12 18.19
N LEU A 355 10.15 14.56 19.23
CA LEU A 355 10.30 14.07 20.61
C LEU A 355 9.88 12.60 20.74
N ARG A 356 8.81 12.16 20.07
CA ARG A 356 8.37 10.75 20.05
C ARG A 356 9.36 9.84 19.30
N LYS A 357 10.14 10.38 18.35
CA LYS A 357 11.22 9.65 17.69
C LYS A 357 12.51 9.61 18.52
N THR A 358 12.84 10.65 19.28
CA THR A 358 13.98 10.61 20.22
C THR A 358 13.70 9.79 21.47
N THR A 359 12.45 9.66 21.93
CA THR A 359 12.08 8.74 23.03
C THR A 359 12.01 7.28 22.57
N ASN A 360 11.51 6.99 21.36
CA ASN A 360 11.57 5.62 20.82
C ASN A 360 13.01 5.19 20.47
N SER A 361 13.85 6.11 19.97
CA SER A 361 15.29 5.86 19.78
C SER A 361 16.05 5.67 21.10
N LYS A 362 15.59 6.26 22.21
CA LYS A 362 16.15 6.04 23.56
C LYS A 362 15.62 4.77 24.24
N HIS A 363 14.42 4.30 23.89
CA HIS A 363 13.90 3.02 24.39
C HIS A 363 14.51 1.79 23.69
N GLU A 364 14.94 1.91 22.42
CA GLU A 364 15.72 0.85 21.75
C GLU A 364 17.20 0.83 22.17
N HIS A 365 17.73 1.91 22.76
CA HIS A 365 19.12 1.99 23.21
C HIS A 365 19.34 1.78 24.73
N ARG A 366 18.32 1.37 25.49
CA ARG A 366 18.45 1.14 26.96
C ARG A 366 18.19 -0.28 27.44
N SER A 367 18.06 -1.26 26.54
CA SER A 367 18.04 -2.69 26.89
C SER A 367 19.39 -3.37 26.56
N SER A 368 20.48 -2.81 27.06
CA SER A 368 21.79 -3.47 27.12
C SER A 368 22.73 -2.58 27.92
N ASN A 369 22.63 -2.64 29.25
CA ASN A 369 23.78 -2.59 30.16
C ASN A 369 23.35 -2.59 31.64
N SER A 370 24.16 -3.31 32.41
CA SER A 370 24.40 -3.30 33.86
C SER A 370 23.36 -3.89 34.82
N SER A 371 23.69 -5.10 35.25
CA SER A 371 23.71 -5.60 36.62
C SER A 371 24.27 -4.61 37.67
N ASP A 372 23.94 -4.89 38.94
CA ASP A 372 24.45 -4.39 40.23
C ASP A 372 23.73 -3.26 41.01
N CYS A 373 23.02 -3.72 42.06
CA CYS A 373 23.20 -3.43 43.49
C CYS A 373 23.13 -2.00 44.10
N THR A 374 22.34 -1.94 45.19
CA THR A 374 22.48 -1.18 46.46
C THR A 374 21.89 0.24 46.69
N LEU A 375 20.98 0.27 47.71
CA LEU A 375 20.89 1.17 48.89
C LEU A 375 20.50 2.67 48.79
N ARG A 376 19.27 2.94 49.29
CA ARG A 376 18.87 3.77 50.46
C ARG A 376 19.05 5.32 50.50
N LYS A 377 17.96 5.95 51.01
CA LYS A 377 17.79 7.28 51.68
C LYS A 377 17.80 8.50 50.75
N ASN A 378 17.06 9.59 50.95
CA ASN A 378 16.08 10.07 51.93
C ASN A 378 15.50 11.36 51.30
N SER A 379 14.23 11.71 51.51
CA SER A 379 13.82 13.13 51.58
C SER A 379 12.49 13.28 52.31
N PHE A 380 12.57 13.97 53.43
CA PHE A 380 11.50 14.38 54.33
C PHE A 380 10.82 15.65 53.75
N GLU A 381 9.50 15.73 53.94
CA GLU A 381 8.68 16.90 54.30
C GLU A 381 8.80 18.26 53.55
N GLN A 382 7.68 18.80 53.03
CA GLN A 382 6.73 19.61 53.82
C GLN A 382 5.43 19.96 53.07
N ASN A 383 4.37 20.08 53.89
CA ASN A 383 2.94 20.28 53.66
C ASN A 383 2.50 21.59 52.97
N HIS A 384 1.30 21.62 52.36
CA HIS A 384 0.10 22.22 52.98
C HIS A 384 -1.21 22.13 52.15
N SER A 385 -2.24 21.53 52.80
CA SER A 385 -3.70 21.84 52.86
C SER A 385 -4.52 22.01 51.56
N ILE A 386 -5.78 21.54 51.44
CA ILE A 386 -6.99 22.06 52.12
C ILE A 386 -8.18 21.07 52.00
N VAL A 387 -8.75 20.73 53.17
CA VAL A 387 -10.18 20.68 53.59
C VAL A 387 -11.27 19.99 52.73
N THR A 388 -11.88 19.00 53.36
CA THR A 388 -13.17 18.33 53.12
C THR A 388 -14.39 19.21 53.37
N ASN A 389 -15.50 18.97 52.65
CA ASN A 389 -16.84 18.95 53.26
C ASN A 389 -17.87 18.17 52.42
N GLN A 390 -18.66 17.36 53.13
CA GLN A 390 -19.86 16.64 52.68
C GLN A 390 -21.09 17.58 52.73
N HIS A 391 -22.05 17.44 51.80
CA HIS A 391 -23.37 16.79 52.00
C HIS A 391 -24.47 17.27 51.00
N PHE A 392 -25.27 16.28 50.58
CA PHE A 392 -26.72 16.29 50.33
C PHE A 392 -27.38 16.77 49.00
N ILE A 393 -27.99 15.76 48.35
CA ILE A 393 -29.37 15.62 47.83
C ILE A 393 -29.79 16.18 46.45
N GLU A 394 -30.21 15.21 45.61
CA GLU A 394 -31.23 15.20 44.53
C GLU A 394 -31.03 16.15 43.33
N GLN A 395 -31.29 15.77 42.06
CA GLN A 395 -32.34 14.89 41.54
C GLN A 395 -32.15 14.68 40.00
N HIS A 396 -32.79 13.62 39.47
CA HIS A 396 -33.15 13.36 38.05
C HIS A 396 -32.12 12.71 37.08
N GLN A 397 -32.17 11.37 36.98
CA GLN A 397 -31.90 10.61 35.75
C GLN A 397 -33.12 9.74 35.38
N PRO A 398 -33.51 9.64 34.10
CA PRO A 398 -34.51 8.67 33.66
C PRO A 398 -33.91 7.27 33.42
N LYS A 399 -34.66 6.23 33.81
CA LYS A 399 -34.39 4.79 33.64
C LYS A 399 -34.96 4.22 32.33
N VAL A 400 -34.51 3.00 32.00
CA VAL A 400 -35.15 1.86 31.27
C VAL A 400 -34.29 1.44 30.07
N SER A 401 -33.96 0.18 29.76
CA SER A 401 -33.97 -1.16 30.40
C SER A 401 -33.29 -2.08 29.37
N VAL A 402 -32.36 -2.94 29.78
CA VAL A 402 -31.69 -3.91 28.90
C VAL A 402 -32.31 -5.30 29.15
N ARG A 403 -32.89 -5.92 28.11
CA ARG A 403 -33.36 -7.31 28.13
C ARG A 403 -32.25 -8.25 27.64
N HIS A 404 -31.94 -9.27 28.44
CA HIS A 404 -31.21 -10.47 28.03
C HIS A 404 -32.18 -11.47 27.37
N THR A 405 -31.77 -12.08 26.26
CA THR A 405 -32.43 -13.27 25.68
C THR A 405 -31.42 -14.40 25.54
N SER A 406 -31.80 -15.56 26.07
CA SER A 406 -31.08 -16.84 25.98
C SER A 406 -31.70 -17.67 24.85
N ILE A 407 -30.89 -18.21 23.94
CA ILE A 407 -31.34 -19.12 22.87
C ILE A 407 -31.10 -20.56 23.32
N VAL A 408 -32.15 -21.38 23.25
CA VAL A 408 -32.22 -22.80 23.64
C VAL A 408 -32.10 -23.70 22.40
N ASN A 409 -31.33 -24.79 22.57
CA ASN A 409 -31.12 -25.93 21.66
C ASN A 409 -32.42 -26.64 21.25
N PRO A 410 -32.56 -27.13 19.99
CA PRO A 410 -33.56 -28.14 19.65
C PRO A 410 -32.91 -29.43 19.14
N PHE A 411 -32.70 -30.39 20.04
CA PHE A 411 -32.69 -31.81 19.71
C PHE A 411 -33.57 -32.50 20.74
N ASN A 412 -34.77 -32.92 20.34
CA ASN A 412 -35.42 -34.05 21.01
C ASN A 412 -36.39 -34.78 20.08
N ILE A 413 -36.11 -36.06 19.93
CA ILE A 413 -36.90 -37.10 19.29
C ILE A 413 -37.99 -37.52 20.28
N ARG A 414 -39.22 -37.82 19.82
CA ARG A 414 -40.00 -39.02 20.18
C ARG A 414 -41.39 -39.07 19.52
N HIS A 415 -41.59 -40.17 18.79
CA HIS A 415 -42.78 -41.01 18.61
C HIS A 415 -44.18 -40.38 18.41
N PHE A 416 -44.78 -40.68 17.25
CA PHE A 416 -46.12 -41.30 17.19
C PHE A 416 -46.20 -42.27 16.01
N ASN A 417 -46.84 -43.42 16.25
CA ASN A 417 -46.93 -44.57 15.37
C ASN A 417 -48.41 -44.84 15.03
N HIS A 418 -48.61 -45.38 13.82
CA HIS A 418 -49.74 -46.20 13.33
C HIS A 418 -51.00 -45.60 12.64
N ASN A 419 -51.17 -46.13 11.41
CA ASN A 419 -52.37 -46.46 10.63
C ASN A 419 -53.18 -45.33 9.95
N ASN A 420 -53.15 -45.23 8.61
CA ASN A 420 -53.97 -46.07 7.73
C ASN A 420 -53.65 -45.86 6.22
N TYR A 421 -54.04 -46.86 5.43
CA TYR A 421 -53.74 -47.15 4.03
C TYR A 421 -54.52 -46.35 2.96
N ASN A 422 -53.98 -46.44 1.73
CA ASN A 422 -54.56 -46.28 0.38
C ASN A 422 -54.90 -44.86 -0.11
N GLY A 423 -54.48 -44.39 -1.28
CA GLY A 423 -53.74 -44.99 -2.40
C GLY A 423 -54.15 -44.26 -3.69
N GLN A 424 -53.18 -43.69 -4.41
CA GLN A 424 -53.21 -43.56 -5.87
C GLN A 424 -51.80 -43.22 -6.39
N GLN A 425 -51.30 -44.13 -7.22
CA GLN A 425 -50.01 -44.11 -7.90
C GLN A 425 -49.95 -42.99 -8.94
N LEU A 426 -48.80 -42.32 -9.02
CA LEU A 426 -48.25 -41.86 -10.29
C LEU A 426 -46.75 -42.16 -10.30
N LEU A 427 -46.41 -43.15 -11.14
CA LEU A 427 -45.07 -43.62 -11.45
C LEU A 427 -44.28 -42.54 -12.20
N LEU A 428 -43.10 -42.17 -11.70
CA LEU A 428 -41.97 -41.77 -12.54
C LEU A 428 -40.69 -42.41 -12.02
N THR A 429 -39.98 -43.03 -12.95
CA THR A 429 -38.91 -44.00 -12.80
C THR A 429 -37.54 -43.37 -12.53
N SER A 430 -36.66 -44.15 -11.90
CA SER A 430 -35.27 -43.86 -11.48
C SER A 430 -34.27 -43.60 -12.64
N GLY A 431 -34.61 -42.70 -13.58
CA GLY A 431 -33.78 -42.37 -14.75
C GLY A 431 -33.17 -40.96 -14.76
N ASP A 432 -33.68 -40.03 -13.96
CA ASP A 432 -33.36 -38.59 -14.13
C ASP A 432 -32.45 -37.98 -13.05
N ILE A 433 -31.92 -38.79 -12.13
CA ILE A 433 -30.99 -38.30 -11.08
C ILE A 433 -29.51 -38.57 -11.45
N GLU A 434 -29.23 -39.43 -12.43
CA GLU A 434 -27.85 -39.66 -12.92
C GLU A 434 -27.38 -38.72 -14.04
N ALA A 435 -28.27 -37.88 -14.60
CA ALA A 435 -27.92 -36.95 -15.67
C ALA A 435 -27.30 -35.61 -15.19
N MET A 436 -27.35 -35.32 -13.88
CA MET A 436 -26.80 -34.06 -13.32
C MET A 436 -25.40 -34.19 -12.73
N THR A 437 -24.93 -35.40 -12.44
CA THR A 437 -23.63 -35.64 -11.77
C THR A 437 -22.48 -35.93 -12.74
N MET A 438 -22.75 -36.14 -14.03
CA MET A 438 -21.75 -36.44 -15.07
C MET A 438 -21.45 -35.27 -16.03
N LYS A 439 -21.92 -34.05 -15.73
CA LYS A 439 -21.61 -32.83 -16.51
C LYS A 439 -20.51 -31.95 -15.92
N GLN A 440 -20.00 -32.27 -14.74
CA GLN A 440 -18.98 -31.48 -14.04
C GLN A 440 -17.55 -32.05 -14.11
N PHE A 441 -17.35 -33.22 -14.74
CA PHE A 441 -16.04 -33.89 -14.81
C PHE A 441 -15.43 -34.00 -16.23
N ARG A 442 -15.98 -33.30 -17.24
CA ARG A 442 -15.50 -33.38 -18.63
C ARG A 442 -15.20 -32.04 -19.31
N MET A 443 -14.64 -31.08 -18.58
CA MET A 443 -14.03 -29.86 -19.14
C MET A 443 -12.66 -29.56 -18.51
N GLY A 444 -11.73 -30.53 -18.56
CA GLY A 444 -10.35 -30.38 -18.08
C GLY A 444 -9.30 -31.09 -18.94
N SER A 445 -9.64 -31.50 -20.15
CA SER A 445 -8.75 -32.22 -21.06
C SER A 445 -9.21 -31.98 -22.49
N LEU A 446 -8.70 -30.91 -23.12
CA LEU A 446 -8.50 -30.75 -24.57
C LEU A 446 -8.02 -29.31 -24.83
N GLY A 447 -6.71 -29.13 -24.84
CA GLY A 447 -5.99 -28.01 -25.43
C GLY A 447 -4.69 -28.57 -25.97
N TYR A 448 -4.66 -28.77 -27.29
CA TYR A 448 -3.49 -29.18 -28.07
C TYR A 448 -2.39 -28.13 -28.05
#